data_AF-A0A1E5JS94-F1
#
_entry.id   AF-A0A1E5JS94-F1
#
_cell.length_a   1.000
_cell.length_b   1.000
_cell.length_c   1.000
_cell.angle_alpha   90.00
_cell.angle_beta   90.00
_cell.angle_gamma   90.00
#
_symmetry.space_group_name_H-M   'P 1'
#
loop_
_entity.id
_entity.type
_entity.pdbx_description
1 polymer ?
#
loop_
_entity_poly.entity_id
_entity_poly.type
_entity_poly.pdbx_seq_one_letter_code
_entity_poly.pdbx_strand_id
1 'polypeptide(L)'
;MFGNKPQSKQVPKLITLTAEVIKKTNPHLFFTLYGNKELPPQIENEYVNPPVQELVKQHEHIYLANVKERKDEIKYRSARIETDYCFKKCAGLMMLALGSGVHLGIYYILRSSGVPYSTTITFLATLPATVCVTACFSPCAAILLAKGIARCITPGVPEETVDLTEIVTNMEEQRMTIP
;
A
#
# COMPACT_ATOMS: atom_id res chain seq x y z
N MET A 1 15.18 -59.26 34.51
CA MET A 1 14.04 -58.55 35.13
C MET A 1 13.83 -57.23 34.39
N PHE A 2 12.93 -57.20 33.41
CA PHE A 2 12.54 -55.96 32.73
C PHE A 2 11.23 -55.47 33.34
N GLY A 3 11.30 -54.42 34.15
CA GLY A 3 10.13 -53.77 34.73
C GLY A 3 9.38 -52.98 33.66
N ASN A 4 8.25 -53.50 33.20
CA ASN A 4 7.29 -52.73 32.42
C ASN A 4 6.59 -51.73 33.34
N LYS A 5 7.03 -50.47 33.32
CA LYS A 5 6.24 -49.37 33.89
C LYS A 5 4.98 -49.18 33.04
N PRO A 6 3.77 -49.20 33.64
CA PRO A 6 2.55 -48.92 32.89
C PRO A 6 2.58 -47.46 32.40
N GLN A 7 2.50 -47.26 31.08
CA GLN A 7 2.24 -45.94 30.51
C GLN A 7 0.85 -45.49 30.97
N SER A 8 0.79 -44.45 31.80
CA SER A 8 -0.48 -43.83 32.17
C SER A 8 -1.15 -43.29 30.90
N LYS A 9 -2.29 -43.84 30.51
CA LYS A 9 -3.14 -43.23 29.47
C LYS A 9 -3.57 -41.85 29.98
N GLN A 10 -2.92 -40.79 29.50
CA GLN A 10 -3.37 -39.43 29.79
C GLN A 10 -4.76 -39.26 29.18
N VAL A 11 -5.76 -39.05 30.03
CA VAL A 11 -7.11 -38.71 29.59
C VAL A 11 -7.04 -37.31 28.95
N PRO A 12 -7.49 -37.13 27.70
CA PRO A 12 -7.48 -35.83 27.04
C PRO A 12 -8.30 -34.82 27.84
N LYS A 13 -7.80 -33.58 27.94
CA LYS A 13 -8.53 -32.50 28.60
C LYS A 13 -9.81 -32.19 27.81
N LEU A 14 -10.89 -31.84 28.53
CA LEU A 14 -12.18 -31.51 27.92
C LEU A 14 -12.05 -30.42 26.84
N ILE A 15 -11.19 -29.42 27.07
CA ILE A 15 -10.93 -28.32 26.12
C ILE A 15 -10.38 -28.85 24.79
N THR A 16 -9.48 -29.84 24.82
CA THR A 16 -8.91 -30.45 23.61
C THR A 16 -9.98 -31.25 22.85
N LEU A 17 -10.82 -32.00 23.57
CA LEU A 17 -11.94 -32.74 22.98
C LEU A 17 -12.96 -31.80 22.33
N THR A 18 -13.30 -30.70 23.01
CA THR A 18 -14.19 -29.68 22.46
C THR A 18 -13.59 -29.03 21.21
N ALA A 19 -12.29 -28.72 21.20
CA ALA A 19 -11.61 -28.19 20.02
C ALA A 19 -11.63 -29.19 18.84
N GLU A 20 -11.39 -30.48 19.08
CA GLU A 20 -11.49 -31.49 18.04
C GLU A 20 -12.91 -31.61 17.45
N VAL A 21 -13.94 -31.51 18.29
CA VAL A 21 -15.34 -31.53 17.84
C VAL A 21 -15.65 -30.28 17.01
N ILE A 22 -15.27 -29.09 17.48
CA ILE A 22 -15.48 -27.83 16.75
C ILE A 22 -14.79 -27.90 15.38
N LYS A 23 -13.53 -28.36 15.34
CA LYS A 23 -12.78 -28.54 14.09
C LYS A 23 -13.49 -29.45 13.08
N LYS A 24 -14.18 -30.49 13.55
CA LYS A 24 -14.93 -31.43 12.70
C LYS A 24 -16.31 -30.90 12.29
N THR A 25 -17.00 -30.18 13.17
CA THR A 25 -18.41 -29.83 12.97
C THR A 25 -18.62 -28.42 12.40
N ASN A 26 -17.85 -27.44 12.87
CA ASN A 26 -17.87 -26.06 12.39
C ASN A 26 -16.54 -25.34 12.75
N PRO A 27 -15.51 -25.43 11.90
CA PRO A 27 -14.21 -24.82 12.19
C PRO A 27 -14.25 -23.28 12.24
N HIS A 28 -15.26 -22.61 11.67
CA HIS A 28 -15.37 -21.15 11.70
C HIS A 28 -15.71 -20.60 13.08
N LEU A 29 -16.28 -21.42 13.98
CA LEU A 29 -16.50 -21.03 15.37
C LEU A 29 -15.21 -20.62 16.09
N PHE A 30 -14.05 -21.10 15.63
CA PHE A 30 -12.76 -20.64 16.18
C PHE A 30 -12.52 -19.15 15.97
N PHE A 31 -13.10 -18.52 14.96
CA PHE A 31 -12.99 -17.08 14.74
C PHE A 31 -13.66 -16.26 15.85
N THR A 32 -14.77 -16.75 16.41
CA THR A 32 -15.42 -16.11 17.56
C THR A 32 -14.56 -16.12 18.82
N LEU A 33 -13.59 -17.04 18.88
CA LEU A 33 -12.70 -17.25 20.02
C LEU A 33 -11.42 -16.41 19.93
N TYR A 34 -11.08 -15.93 18.74
CA TYR A 34 -9.89 -15.11 18.50
C TYR A 34 -10.04 -13.74 19.16
N GLY A 35 -9.11 -13.36 20.04
CA GLY A 35 -9.10 -12.05 20.73
C GLY A 35 -10.19 -11.83 21.80
N ASN A 36 -11.23 -12.67 21.84
CA ASN A 36 -12.38 -12.50 22.74
C ASN A 36 -12.26 -13.28 24.06
N LYS A 37 -11.40 -14.30 24.16
CA LYS A 37 -11.23 -15.13 25.36
C LYS A 37 -9.77 -15.49 25.60
N GLU A 38 -9.36 -15.49 26.87
CA GLU A 38 -8.07 -16.06 27.27
C GLU A 38 -8.11 -17.58 27.09
N LEU A 39 -7.42 -18.05 26.06
CA LEU A 39 -7.27 -19.47 25.78
C LEU A 39 -5.87 -19.95 26.17
N PRO A 40 -5.73 -21.23 26.56
CA PRO A 40 -4.41 -21.83 26.70
C PRO A 40 -3.64 -21.69 25.38
N PRO A 41 -2.36 -21.27 25.40
CA PRO A 41 -1.57 -21.03 24.18
C PRO A 41 -1.50 -22.24 23.25
N GLN A 42 -1.61 -23.45 23.81
CA GLN A 42 -1.63 -24.70 23.05
C GLN A 42 -2.86 -24.80 22.14
N ILE A 43 -4.05 -24.45 22.65
CA ILE A 43 -5.30 -24.53 21.90
C ILE A 43 -5.39 -23.40 20.87
N GLU A 44 -4.96 -22.20 21.26
CA GLU A 44 -4.92 -21.05 20.36
C GLU A 44 -4.00 -21.32 19.17
N ASN A 45 -2.77 -21.80 19.41
CA ASN A 45 -1.81 -22.06 18.32
C ASN A 45 -2.18 -23.25 17.44
N GLU A 46 -2.85 -24.27 17.96
CA GLU A 46 -3.14 -25.49 17.21
C GLU A 46 -4.50 -25.43 16.47
N TYR A 47 -5.48 -24.70 17.01
CA TYR A 47 -6.86 -24.72 16.49
C TYR A 47 -7.38 -23.36 16.03
N VAL A 48 -6.94 -22.26 16.64
CA VAL A 48 -7.49 -20.91 16.36
C VAL A 48 -6.60 -20.15 15.37
N ASN A 49 -5.29 -20.11 15.61
CA ASN A 49 -4.34 -19.37 14.78
C ASN A 49 -4.21 -19.91 13.35
N PRO A 50 -4.19 -21.23 13.09
CA PRO A 50 -4.05 -21.73 11.72
C PRO A 50 -5.14 -21.27 10.75
N PRO A 51 -6.45 -21.39 11.07
CA PRO A 51 -7.49 -20.91 10.16
C PRO A 51 -7.52 -19.39 10.03
N VAL A 52 -7.19 -18.64 11.09
CA VAL A 52 -7.08 -17.17 11.01
C VAL A 52 -5.91 -16.78 10.10
N GLN A 53 -4.75 -17.44 10.22
CA GLN A 53 -3.60 -17.19 9.36
C GLN A 53 -3.86 -17.55 7.90
N GLU A 54 -4.59 -18.64 7.64
CA GLU A 54 -5.00 -19.00 6.28
C GLU A 54 -5.88 -17.89 5.68
N LEU A 55 -6.83 -17.40 6.45
CA LEU A 55 -7.71 -16.33 6.02
C LEU A 55 -6.96 -15.00 5.80
N VAL A 56 -6.02 -14.66 6.68
CA VAL A 56 -5.12 -13.52 6.51
C VAL A 56 -4.30 -13.66 5.23
N LYS A 57 -3.75 -14.84 4.94
CA LYS A 57 -2.99 -15.08 3.70
C LYS A 57 -3.85 -14.94 2.45
N GLN A 58 -5.11 -15.35 2.50
CA GLN A 58 -6.04 -15.18 1.37
C GLN A 58 -6.29 -13.70 1.08
N HIS A 59 -6.60 -12.91 2.10
CA HIS A 59 -6.84 -11.48 1.96
C HIS A 59 -5.55 -10.71 1.63
N GLU A 60 -4.41 -11.13 2.16
CA GLU A 60 -3.10 -10.60 1.76
C GLU A 60 -2.87 -10.81 0.25
N HIS A 61 -3.20 -11.98 -0.29
CA HIS A 61 -3.08 -12.24 -1.71
C HIS A 61 -4.02 -11.35 -2.55
N ILE A 62 -5.26 -11.14 -2.10
CA ILE A 62 -6.23 -10.24 -2.75
C ILE A 62 -5.70 -8.80 -2.72
N TYR A 63 -5.28 -8.33 -1.56
CA TYR A 63 -4.67 -7.01 -1.39
C TYR A 63 -3.48 -6.81 -2.33
N LEU A 64 -2.54 -7.76 -2.37
CA LEU A 64 -1.37 -7.70 -3.25
C LEU A 64 -1.76 -7.70 -4.73
N ALA A 65 -2.80 -8.44 -5.12
CA ALA A 65 -3.34 -8.41 -6.47
C ALA A 65 -3.92 -7.02 -6.81
N ASN A 66 -4.70 -6.42 -5.91
CA ASN A 66 -5.27 -5.07 -6.07
C ASN A 66 -4.16 -4.00 -6.15
N VAL A 67 -3.11 -4.12 -5.35
CA VAL A 67 -1.93 -3.23 -5.40
C VAL A 67 -1.23 -3.34 -6.76
N LYS A 68 -1.11 -4.55 -7.30
CA LYS A 68 -0.54 -4.77 -8.63
C LYS A 68 -1.41 -4.16 -9.72
N GLU A 69 -2.72 -4.41 -9.69
CA GLU A 69 -3.68 -3.82 -10.63
C GLU A 69 -3.62 -2.29 -10.63
N ARG A 70 -3.62 -1.68 -9.44
CA ARG A 70 -3.46 -0.23 -9.29
C ARG A 70 -2.16 0.27 -9.92
N LYS A 71 -1.05 -0.46 -9.76
CA LYS A 71 0.24 -0.09 -10.34
C LYS A 71 0.19 -0.11 -11.87
N ASP A 72 -0.47 -1.10 -12.44
CA ASP A 72 -0.67 -1.21 -13.89
C ASP A 72 -1.60 -0.10 -14.41
N GLU A 73 -2.65 0.25 -13.67
CA GLU A 73 -3.52 1.37 -14.00
C GLU A 73 -2.79 2.72 -13.97
N ILE A 74 -1.98 2.98 -12.93
CA ILE A 74 -1.14 4.19 -12.85
C ILE A 74 -0.19 4.25 -14.05
N LYS A 75 0.42 3.12 -14.43
CA LYS A 75 1.30 3.05 -15.59
C LYS A 75 0.56 3.38 -16.89
N TYR A 76 -0.62 2.80 -17.09
CA TYR A 76 -1.47 3.08 -18.25
C TYR A 76 -1.88 4.56 -18.32
N ARG A 77 -2.42 5.12 -17.23
CA ARG A 77 -2.83 6.53 -17.16
C ARG A 77 -1.66 7.48 -17.34
N SER A 78 -0.51 7.18 -16.73
CA SER A 78 0.72 7.96 -16.90
C SER A 78 1.17 7.98 -18.35
N ALA A 79 1.17 6.83 -19.03
CA ALA A 79 1.52 6.77 -20.45
C ALA A 79 0.55 7.59 -21.31
N ARG A 80 -0.75 7.54 -21.02
CA ARG A 80 -1.76 8.34 -21.73
C ARG A 80 -1.53 9.85 -21.56
N ILE A 81 -1.27 10.30 -20.32
CA ILE A 81 -0.95 11.71 -20.02
C ILE A 81 0.36 12.11 -20.70
N GLU A 82 1.37 11.25 -20.65
CA GLU A 82 2.66 11.51 -21.29
C GLU A 82 2.51 11.70 -22.80
N THR A 83 1.64 10.95 -23.48
CA THR A 83 1.42 11.11 -24.92
C THR A 83 0.61 12.35 -25.30
N ASP A 84 -0.09 12.96 -24.35
CA ASP A 84 -0.94 14.13 -24.60
C ASP A 84 -0.08 15.36 -24.98
N TYR A 85 -0.37 15.94 -26.14
CA TYR A 85 0.39 17.06 -26.67
C TYR A 85 0.22 18.33 -25.84
N CYS A 86 -0.99 18.60 -25.37
CA CYS A 86 -1.30 19.76 -24.53
C CYS A 86 -0.53 19.66 -23.21
N PHE A 87 -0.55 18.48 -22.59
CA PHE A 87 0.20 18.22 -21.37
C PHE A 87 1.71 18.48 -21.56
N LYS A 88 2.33 17.96 -22.63
CA LYS A 88 3.76 18.21 -22.90
C LYS A 88 4.08 19.70 -23.02
N LYS A 89 3.22 20.46 -23.70
CA LYS A 89 3.41 21.91 -23.87
C LYS A 89 3.23 22.65 -22.55
N CYS A 90 2.18 22.34 -21.79
CA CYS A 90 1.94 22.93 -20.47
C CYS A 90 3.06 22.61 -19.48
N ALA A 91 3.54 21.36 -19.44
CA ALA A 91 4.66 20.96 -18.61
C ALA A 91 5.93 21.72 -18.98
N GLY A 92 6.21 21.91 -20.27
CA GLY A 92 7.35 22.71 -20.72
C GLY A 92 7.25 24.18 -20.34
N LEU A 93 6.08 24.80 -20.53
CA LEU A 93 5.85 26.17 -20.09
C LEU A 93 5.98 26.31 -18.57
N MET A 94 5.49 25.33 -17.81
CA MET A 94 5.63 25.31 -16.34
C MET A 94 7.10 25.24 -15.93
N MET A 95 7.90 24.36 -16.56
CA MET A 95 9.32 24.24 -16.26
C MET A 95 10.12 25.48 -16.64
N LEU A 96 9.77 26.13 -17.75
CA LEU A 96 10.35 27.43 -18.13
C LEU A 96 10.00 28.52 -17.13
N ALA A 97 8.73 28.60 -16.70
CA ALA A 97 8.28 29.56 -15.69
C ALA A 97 8.98 29.33 -14.34
N LEU A 98 9.12 28.08 -13.90
CA LEU A 98 9.84 27.74 -12.68
C LEU A 98 11.33 28.11 -12.79
N GLY A 99 11.99 27.71 -13.87
CA GLY A 99 13.41 27.99 -14.08
C GLY A 99 13.74 29.47 -14.14
N SER A 100 12.98 30.22 -14.93
CA SER A 100 13.10 31.69 -15.01
C SER A 100 12.74 32.37 -13.69
N GLY A 101 11.71 31.90 -12.99
CA GLY A 101 11.31 32.42 -11.68
C GLY A 101 12.40 32.23 -10.62
N VAL A 102 13.03 31.05 -10.57
CA VAL A 102 14.18 30.79 -9.69
C VAL A 102 15.36 31.68 -10.04
N HIS A 103 15.68 31.84 -11.34
CA HIS A 103 16.76 32.72 -11.80
C HIS A 103 16.53 34.17 -11.36
N LEU A 104 15.32 34.68 -11.57
CA LEU A 104 14.95 36.04 -11.14
C LEU A 104 14.96 36.17 -9.61
N GLY A 105 14.51 35.15 -8.88
CA GLY A 105 14.59 35.11 -7.42
C GLY A 105 16.02 35.25 -6.91
N ILE A 106 16.95 34.50 -7.49
CA ILE A 106 18.39 34.59 -7.16
C ILE A 106 18.93 35.99 -7.50
N TYR A 107 18.56 36.55 -8.65
CA TYR A 107 18.95 37.91 -9.02
C TYR A 107 18.53 38.94 -7.94
N TYR A 108 17.29 38.88 -7.46
CA TYR A 108 16.82 39.79 -6.41
C TYR A 108 17.52 39.59 -5.07
N ILE A 109 17.82 38.33 -4.70
CA ILE A 109 18.61 38.01 -3.51
C ILE A 109 20.03 38.57 -3.61
N LEU A 110 20.70 38.40 -4.75
CA LEU A 110 22.04 38.96 -4.97
C LEU A 110 22.01 40.50 -4.87
N ARG A 111 21.00 41.13 -5.46
CA ARG A 111 20.83 42.58 -5.41
C ARG A 111 20.58 43.11 -3.99
N SER A 112 19.81 42.40 -3.17
CA SER A 112 19.57 42.79 -1.78
C SER A 112 20.75 42.51 -0.86
N SER A 113 21.65 41.59 -1.23
CA SER A 113 22.82 41.18 -0.43
C SER A 113 24.04 42.09 -0.60
N GLY A 114 23.90 43.24 -1.28
CA GLY A 114 25.00 44.19 -1.49
C GLY A 114 26.05 43.76 -2.51
N VAL A 115 25.75 42.75 -3.34
CA VAL A 115 26.64 42.30 -4.42
C VAL A 115 26.81 43.42 -5.46
N PRO A 116 28.01 43.62 -6.04
CA PRO A 116 28.24 44.66 -7.04
C PRO A 116 27.24 44.60 -8.20
N TYR A 117 26.80 45.79 -8.64
CA TYR A 117 25.80 45.91 -9.71
C TYR A 117 26.21 45.17 -11.00
N SER A 118 27.48 45.28 -11.39
CA SER A 118 28.05 44.57 -12.54
C SER A 118 27.81 43.06 -12.44
N THR A 119 28.12 42.45 -11.30
CA THR A 119 27.92 41.02 -11.05
C THR A 119 26.44 40.62 -11.11
N THR A 120 25.54 41.42 -10.53
CA THR A 120 24.10 41.12 -10.57
C THR A 120 23.52 41.19 -11.99
N ILE A 121 23.98 42.14 -12.81
CA ILE A 121 23.57 42.27 -14.21
C ILE A 121 24.18 41.16 -15.07
N THR A 122 25.45 40.81 -14.85
CA THR A 122 26.07 39.65 -15.52
C THR A 122 25.29 38.37 -15.22
N PHE A 123 24.86 38.16 -13.98
CA PHE A 123 24.00 37.03 -13.63
C PHE A 123 22.62 37.10 -14.30
N LEU A 124 21.98 38.27 -14.36
CA LEU A 124 20.73 38.41 -15.10
C LEU A 124 20.90 38.09 -16.60
N ALA A 125 22.03 38.48 -17.18
CA ALA A 125 22.36 38.21 -18.58
C ALA A 125 22.56 36.71 -18.90
N THR A 126 22.75 35.84 -17.90
CA THR A 126 22.79 34.39 -18.10
C THR A 126 21.41 33.73 -18.13
N LEU A 127 20.32 34.49 -18.01
CA LEU A 127 18.95 33.99 -18.10
C LEU A 127 18.68 33.14 -19.37
N PRO A 128 19.17 33.50 -20.59
CA PRO A 128 19.02 32.64 -21.75
C PRO A 128 19.66 31.25 -21.58
N ALA A 129 20.81 31.17 -20.90
CA ALA A 129 21.43 29.89 -20.59
C ALA A 129 20.54 29.05 -19.66
N THR A 130 19.94 29.67 -18.65
CA THR A 130 18.96 29.00 -17.76
C THR A 130 17.74 28.50 -18.51
N VAL A 131 17.22 29.28 -19.47
CA VAL A 131 16.12 28.87 -20.35
C VAL A 131 16.51 27.67 -21.21
N CYS A 132 17.71 27.67 -21.82
CA CYS A 132 18.21 26.53 -22.59
C CYS A 132 18.33 25.27 -21.73
N VAL A 133 18.92 25.40 -20.54
CA VAL A 133 19.08 24.29 -19.59
C VAL A 133 17.72 23.72 -19.19
N THR A 134 16.77 24.57 -18.79
CA THR A 134 15.43 24.15 -18.35
C THR A 134 14.62 23.51 -19.48
N ALA A 135 14.75 24.00 -20.71
CA ALA A 135 14.14 23.38 -21.88
C ALA A 135 14.69 21.96 -22.14
N CYS A 136 16.00 21.73 -21.92
CA CYS A 136 16.60 20.39 -22.04
C CYS A 136 16.11 19.42 -20.96
N PHE A 137 15.83 19.88 -19.75
CA PHE A 137 15.31 19.04 -18.66
C PHE A 137 13.78 18.87 -18.67
N SER A 138 13.08 19.71 -19.42
CA SER A 138 11.61 19.71 -19.51
C SER A 138 11.01 18.34 -19.87
N PRO A 139 11.53 17.55 -20.84
CA PRO A 139 10.96 16.25 -21.18
C PRO A 139 10.99 15.27 -20.00
N CYS A 140 12.09 15.22 -19.27
CA CYS A 140 12.24 14.37 -18.09
C CYS A 140 11.26 14.78 -16.98
N ALA A 141 11.11 16.08 -16.75
CA ALA A 141 10.15 16.61 -15.78
C ALA A 141 8.70 16.29 -16.17
N ALA A 142 8.35 16.39 -17.45
CA ALA A 142 7.01 16.04 -17.94
C ALA A 142 6.65 14.57 -17.64
N ILE A 143 7.59 13.64 -17.81
CA ILE A 143 7.38 12.22 -17.47
C ILE A 143 7.10 12.04 -15.97
N LEU A 144 7.86 12.71 -15.12
CA LEU A 144 7.67 12.63 -13.66
C LEU A 144 6.35 13.26 -13.23
N LEU A 145 5.97 14.39 -13.84
CA LEU A 145 4.69 15.05 -13.59
C LEU A 145 3.52 14.19 -14.04
N ALA A 146 3.61 13.52 -15.20
CA ALA A 146 2.58 12.60 -15.68
C ALA A 146 2.37 11.44 -14.70
N LYS A 147 3.46 10.85 -14.18
CA LYS A 147 3.41 9.81 -13.14
C LYS A 147 2.81 10.34 -11.84
N GLY A 148 3.17 11.55 -11.43
CA GLY A 148 2.63 12.20 -10.24
C GLY A 148 1.12 12.41 -10.34
N ILE A 149 0.66 13.00 -11.45
CA ILE A 149 -0.77 13.22 -11.72
C ILE A 149 -1.50 11.88 -11.75
N ALA A 150 -0.99 10.88 -12.48
CA ALA A 150 -1.58 9.54 -12.55
C ALA A 150 -1.76 8.91 -11.15
N ARG A 151 -0.77 9.07 -10.26
CA ARG A 151 -0.87 8.60 -8.87
C ARG A 151 -1.95 9.32 -8.06
N CYS A 152 -2.11 10.63 -8.27
CA CYS A 152 -3.09 11.44 -7.53
C CYS A 152 -4.53 11.17 -7.96
N ILE A 153 -4.76 10.87 -9.25
CA ILE A 153 -6.10 10.59 -9.79
C ILE A 153 -6.50 9.12 -9.69
N THR A 154 -5.56 8.21 -9.45
CA THR A 154 -5.85 6.80 -9.24
C THR A 154 -6.08 6.54 -7.74
N PRO A 155 -7.30 6.13 -7.34
CA PRO A 155 -7.64 5.90 -5.94
C PRO A 155 -6.69 4.90 -5.29
N GLY A 156 -6.47 5.04 -3.98
CA GLY A 156 -5.69 4.09 -3.20
C GLY A 156 -6.35 2.71 -3.17
N VAL A 157 -5.57 1.67 -2.89
CA VAL A 157 -6.16 0.38 -2.50
C VAL A 157 -6.72 0.56 -1.09
N PRO A 158 -8.01 0.28 -0.87
CA PRO A 158 -8.58 0.38 0.46
C PRO A 158 -7.87 -0.60 1.41
N GLU A 159 -7.85 -0.26 2.68
CA GLU A 159 -7.37 -1.19 3.70
C GLU A 159 -8.31 -2.39 3.75
N GLU A 160 -7.74 -3.59 3.63
CA GLU A 160 -8.51 -4.83 3.61
C GLU A 160 -8.71 -5.28 5.06
N THR A 161 -9.79 -4.81 5.67
CA THR A 161 -10.21 -5.23 7.02
C THR A 161 -11.16 -6.41 6.91
N VAL A 162 -10.85 -7.48 7.63
CA VAL A 162 -11.73 -8.64 7.71
C VAL A 162 -12.47 -8.65 9.03
N ASP A 163 -13.79 -8.61 8.99
CA ASP A 163 -14.62 -8.90 10.15
C ASP A 163 -14.82 -10.41 10.30
N LEU A 164 -14.10 -10.99 11.27
CA LEU A 164 -14.20 -12.40 11.63
C LEU A 164 -15.62 -12.81 12.08
N THR A 165 -16.39 -11.87 12.64
CA THR A 165 -17.78 -12.10 13.09
C THR A 165 -18.72 -12.22 11.90
N GLU A 166 -18.55 -11.33 10.92
CA GLU A 166 -19.34 -11.32 9.67
C GLU A 166 -19.14 -12.62 8.87
N ILE A 167 -17.91 -13.14 8.84
CA ILE A 167 -17.62 -14.43 8.19
C ILE A 167 -18.38 -15.57 8.86
N VAL A 168 -18.42 -15.59 10.19
CA VAL A 168 -19.14 -16.62 10.94
C VAL A 168 -20.64 -16.53 10.67
N THR A 169 -21.22 -15.33 10.71
CA THR A 169 -22.65 -15.13 10.46
C THR A 169 -23.04 -15.51 9.02
N ASN A 170 -22.26 -15.10 8.03
CA ASN A 170 -22.53 -15.41 6.62
C ASN A 170 -22.46 -16.92 6.33
N MET A 171 -21.55 -17.66 6.97
CA MET A 171 -21.46 -19.10 6.80
C MET A 171 -22.55 -19.87 7.57
N GLU A 172 -22.96 -19.37 8.74
CA GLU A 172 -24.10 -19.93 9.47
C GLU A 172 -25.41 -19.74 8.71
N GLU A 173 -25.61 -18.58 8.08
CA GLU A 173 -26.76 -18.32 7.20
C GLU A 173 -26.75 -19.22 5.97
N GLN A 174 -25.61 -19.37 5.28
CA GLN A 174 -25.49 -20.28 4.14
C GLN A 174 -25.80 -21.74 4.52
N ARG A 175 -25.38 -22.18 5.71
CA ARG A 175 -25.67 -23.52 6.23
C ARG A 175 -27.16 -23.73 6.54
N MET A 176 -27.89 -22.69 6.93
CA MET A 176 -29.34 -22.75 7.18
C MET A 176 -30.17 -22.71 5.89
N THR A 177 -29.59 -22.29 4.77
CA THR A 177 -30.27 -22.23 3.46
C THR A 177 -30.11 -23.46 2.56
N ILE A 178 -29.28 -24.44 2.95
CA ILE A 178 -29.12 -25.70 2.21
C ILE A 178 -30.10 -26.74 2.80
N PRO A 179 -31.12 -27.21 2.05
CA PRO A 179 -32.13 -28.14 2.54
C PRO A 179 -31.59 -29.56 2.82
#